data_AF-A0A9D6IV51-F1
#
_entry.id   AF-A0A9D6IV51-F1
#
_cell.length_a   1.000
_cell.length_b   1.000
_cell.length_c   1.000
_cell.angle_alpha   90.00
_cell.angle_beta   90.00
_cell.angle_gamma   90.00
#
_symmetry.space_group_name_H-M   'P 1'
#
loop_
_entity.id
_entity.type
_entity.pdbx_description
1 polymer ?
#
loop_
_entity_poly.entity_id
_entity_poly.type
_entity_poly.pdbx_seq_one_letter_code
_entity_poly.pdbx_strand_id
1 'polypeptide(L)'
;MNRAIEFSVSFHPRRGDSALAARLAREIEGEVLFDAASRGRYSSDASIYQVEPVGVVVPKSERDARIAIQIAAEEGVPVLARGAGTSQCGQTVGAALVIDTSKYLNRLVALDPANRTAVVEPGLVLDRLNALLKPHGLWFPVDVSTSAQATLGGMAGNNSCGSRSIAYGNMVHNVLAIDALLADGSEYRFGPSAEVEAAPAPYRELVARIHAIAGREAGEIAGRWPTVLRHVQGYNLDMVTPDAPHNLAQLLVGSEGTLAWSQRIHLKLSPLPAHKALGVCHFDSFSSAMQAPQHIVRLCPAAVELVDATMIGLARANPVFRPVTEKFIRGEPKAILLVEFAGDAREAQAQKLKRLTELMADLGHPGSVIE
;
A
#
# COMPACT_ATOMS: atom_id res chain seq x y z
N MET A 1 -7.28 14.40 -38.58
CA MET A 1 -6.10 13.50 -38.70
C MET A 1 -5.41 13.46 -37.34
N ASN A 2 -5.77 12.50 -36.49
CA ASN A 2 -5.06 12.24 -35.24
C ASN A 2 -3.71 11.60 -35.60
N ARG A 3 -2.62 12.36 -35.57
CA ARG A 3 -1.30 11.73 -35.48
C ARG A 3 -1.21 11.14 -34.08
N ALA A 4 -1.32 9.82 -33.99
CA ALA A 4 -0.86 9.10 -32.81
C ALA A 4 0.55 9.58 -32.50
N ILE A 5 0.78 10.06 -31.27
CA ILE A 5 2.12 10.35 -30.80
C ILE A 5 2.81 8.99 -30.73
N GLU A 6 3.69 8.70 -31.68
CA GLU A 6 4.62 7.58 -31.56
C GLU A 6 5.59 7.89 -30.41
N PHE A 7 5.33 7.32 -29.24
CA PHE A 7 6.28 7.34 -28.13
C PHE A 7 7.38 6.30 -28.41
N SER A 8 8.35 6.64 -29.26
CA SER A 8 9.63 5.90 -29.27
C SER A 8 10.49 6.44 -28.13
N VAL A 9 10.41 5.84 -26.94
CA VAL A 9 11.31 6.18 -25.83
C VAL A 9 12.61 5.39 -26.01
N SER A 10 13.59 5.98 -26.69
CA SER A 10 14.98 5.49 -26.64
C SER A 10 15.67 6.14 -25.45
N PHE A 11 15.66 5.45 -24.30
CA PHE A 11 16.32 5.95 -23.09
C PHE A 11 17.69 5.30 -22.90
N HIS A 12 18.73 6.13 -22.91
CA HIS A 12 20.09 5.75 -22.52
C HIS A 12 20.35 6.30 -21.11
N PRO A 13 20.67 5.45 -20.13
CA PRO A 13 20.81 5.91 -18.74
C PRO A 13 21.90 6.98 -18.57
N ARG A 14 21.50 8.24 -18.39
CA ARG A 14 22.37 9.41 -18.12
C ARG A 14 22.86 9.41 -16.65
N ARG A 15 23.44 8.30 -16.20
CA ARG A 15 23.84 8.06 -14.81
C ARG A 15 24.81 9.13 -14.30
N GLY A 16 24.43 9.85 -13.26
CA GLY A 16 25.27 10.89 -12.65
C GLY A 16 25.50 12.12 -13.54
N ASP A 17 24.55 12.42 -14.44
CA ASP A 17 24.66 13.58 -15.33
C ASP A 17 24.76 14.90 -14.56
N SER A 18 25.93 15.55 -14.68
CA SER A 18 26.25 16.78 -13.96
C SER A 18 25.44 17.99 -14.44
N ALA A 19 25.02 18.04 -15.71
CA ALA A 19 24.24 19.16 -16.23
C ALA A 19 22.81 19.10 -15.70
N LEU A 20 22.20 17.91 -15.68
CA LEU A 20 20.90 17.68 -15.07
C LEU A 20 20.93 17.98 -13.57
N ALA A 21 21.96 17.49 -12.86
CA ALA A 21 22.13 17.77 -11.43
C ALA A 21 22.24 19.27 -11.14
N ALA A 22 23.07 20.00 -11.90
CA ALA A 22 23.26 21.44 -11.74
C ALA A 22 21.98 22.24 -12.05
N ARG A 23 21.18 21.77 -13.01
CA ARG A 23 19.88 22.38 -13.32
C ARG A 23 18.90 22.17 -12.18
N LEU A 24 18.70 20.93 -11.74
CA LEU A 24 17.83 20.62 -10.60
C LEU A 24 18.23 21.45 -9.37
N ALA A 25 19.52 21.49 -9.03
CA ALA A 25 20.02 22.19 -7.84
C ALA A 25 19.83 23.72 -7.88
N ARG A 26 19.66 24.33 -9.06
CA ARG A 26 19.30 25.75 -9.18
C ARG A 26 17.82 26.00 -8.98
N GLU A 27 16.97 25.08 -9.42
CA GLU A 27 15.52 25.31 -9.57
C GLU A 27 14.71 24.83 -8.37
N ILE A 28 15.30 24.01 -7.48
CA ILE A 28 14.62 23.47 -6.29
C ILE A 28 15.41 23.75 -5.00
N GLU A 29 14.71 23.74 -3.86
CA GLU A 29 15.33 23.88 -2.53
C GLU A 29 15.75 22.53 -1.91
N GLY A 30 15.19 21.44 -2.46
CA GLY A 30 15.46 20.06 -2.08
C GLY A 30 16.89 19.60 -2.32
N GLU A 31 17.20 18.39 -1.85
CA GLU A 31 18.52 17.79 -2.08
C GLU A 31 18.59 17.15 -3.46
N VAL A 32 19.69 17.37 -4.16
CA VAL A 32 19.99 16.78 -5.48
C VAL A 32 21.22 15.90 -5.33
N LEU A 33 21.01 14.58 -5.38
CA LEU A 33 22.01 13.57 -5.04
C LEU A 33 22.35 12.72 -6.27
N PHE A 34 23.42 13.12 -6.97
CA PHE A 34 23.88 12.48 -8.21
C PHE A 34 25.24 11.79 -8.07
N ASP A 35 25.91 11.92 -6.92
CA ASP A 35 27.16 11.23 -6.64
C ASP A 35 26.95 9.70 -6.56
N ALA A 36 28.03 8.95 -6.76
CA ALA A 36 27.99 7.50 -6.81
C ALA A 36 27.52 6.84 -5.50
N ALA A 37 27.85 7.41 -4.34
CA ALA A 37 27.47 6.85 -3.05
C ALA A 37 25.96 6.99 -2.82
N SER A 38 25.40 8.16 -3.11
CA SER A 38 23.96 8.38 -3.05
C SER A 38 23.21 7.49 -4.04
N ARG A 39 23.63 7.42 -5.31
CA ARG A 39 22.98 6.54 -6.30
C ARG A 39 23.07 5.06 -5.90
N GLY A 40 24.19 4.64 -5.31
CA GLY A 40 24.33 3.31 -4.71
C GLY A 40 23.30 3.02 -3.62
N ARG A 41 23.06 3.98 -2.70
CA ARG A 41 22.06 3.84 -1.62
C ARG A 41 20.63 3.65 -2.13
N TYR A 42 20.30 4.26 -3.26
CA TYR A 42 18.98 4.17 -3.89
C TYR A 42 18.89 3.09 -4.97
N SER A 43 19.96 2.30 -5.17
CA SER A 43 19.98 1.24 -6.19
C SER A 43 19.26 -0.03 -5.76
N SER A 44 18.95 -0.18 -4.47
CA SER A 44 18.27 -1.34 -3.90
C SER A 44 17.03 -0.96 -3.10
N ASP A 45 16.20 -1.96 -2.84
CA ASP A 45 15.10 -1.93 -1.87
C ASP A 45 15.09 -3.24 -1.08
N ALA A 46 13.96 -3.62 -0.48
CA ALA A 46 13.85 -4.87 0.27
C ALA A 46 13.66 -6.10 -0.63
N SER A 47 13.82 -5.96 -1.95
CA SER A 47 13.81 -7.05 -2.92
C SER A 47 15.22 -7.55 -3.27
N ILE A 48 15.29 -8.51 -4.19
CA ILE A 48 16.55 -9.02 -4.75
C ILE A 48 17.09 -8.15 -5.90
N TYR A 49 16.34 -7.13 -6.34
CA TYR A 49 16.70 -6.33 -7.51
C TYR A 49 17.66 -5.20 -7.14
N GLN A 50 18.58 -4.91 -8.06
CA GLN A 50 19.47 -3.77 -7.95
C GLN A 50 19.54 -3.03 -9.30
N VAL A 51 19.09 -1.78 -9.32
CA VAL A 51 19.13 -0.91 -10.50
C VAL A 51 19.58 0.48 -10.08
N GLU A 52 20.73 0.90 -10.60
CA GLU A 52 21.29 2.22 -10.29
C GLU A 52 20.48 3.35 -10.96
N PRO A 53 20.01 4.35 -10.18
CA PRO A 53 19.25 5.47 -10.72
C PRO A 53 20.11 6.45 -11.52
N VAL A 54 19.44 7.31 -12.30
CA VAL A 54 20.07 8.46 -12.97
C VAL A 54 20.62 9.42 -11.93
N GLY A 55 19.80 9.70 -10.92
CA GLY A 55 20.06 10.56 -9.78
C GLY A 55 18.85 10.58 -8.87
N VAL A 56 18.96 11.26 -7.73
CA VAL A 56 17.90 11.31 -6.72
C VAL A 56 17.60 12.76 -6.36
N VAL A 57 16.32 13.07 -6.22
CA VAL A 57 15.84 14.33 -5.66
C VAL A 57 15.06 14.02 -4.39
N VAL A 58 15.40 14.72 -3.30
CA VAL A 58 14.67 14.69 -2.04
C VAL A 58 13.98 16.06 -1.88
N PRO A 59 12.75 16.24 -2.41
CA PRO A 59 12.08 17.52 -2.41
C PRO A 59 11.71 17.97 -0.99
N LYS A 60 11.89 19.26 -0.67
CA LYS A 60 11.42 19.85 0.60
C LYS A 60 9.97 20.28 0.55
N SER A 61 9.41 20.45 -0.66
CA SER A 61 8.05 20.91 -0.88
C SER A 61 7.39 20.21 -2.08
N GLU A 62 6.06 20.24 -2.16
CA GLU A 62 5.32 19.79 -3.35
C GLU A 62 5.76 20.57 -4.60
N ARG A 63 6.20 21.84 -4.43
CA ARG A 63 6.75 22.66 -5.50
C ARG A 63 8.07 22.10 -6.03
N ASP A 64 8.99 21.69 -5.17
CA ASP A 64 10.25 21.07 -5.59
C ASP A 64 10.00 19.80 -6.40
N ALA A 65 9.08 18.95 -5.94
CA ALA A 65 8.72 17.72 -6.63
C ALA A 65 8.15 18.01 -8.03
N ARG A 66 7.23 18.98 -8.14
CA ARG A 66 6.67 19.42 -9.42
C ARG A 66 7.76 19.90 -10.38
N ILE A 67 8.64 20.79 -9.92
CA ILE A 67 9.73 21.33 -10.74
C ILE A 67 10.68 20.21 -11.19
N ALA A 68 11.03 19.27 -10.30
CA ALA A 68 11.89 18.15 -10.66
C ALA A 68 11.25 17.22 -11.70
N ILE A 69 9.96 16.93 -11.57
CA ILE A 69 9.20 16.13 -12.55
C ILE A 69 9.13 16.85 -13.90
N GLN A 70 8.87 18.15 -13.90
CA GLN A 70 8.84 18.95 -15.13
C GLN A 70 10.21 18.96 -15.83
N ILE A 71 11.30 19.19 -15.09
CA ILE A 71 12.66 19.13 -15.65
C ILE A 71 12.95 17.74 -16.22
N ALA A 72 12.57 16.67 -15.53
CA ALA A 72 12.75 15.31 -16.02
C ALA A 72 11.99 15.06 -17.33
N ALA A 73 10.74 15.54 -17.42
CA ALA A 73 9.94 15.44 -18.63
C ALA A 73 10.58 16.20 -19.82
N GLU A 74 11.06 17.43 -19.60
CA GLU A 74 11.75 18.23 -20.61
C GLU A 74 13.07 17.60 -21.08
N GLU A 75 13.76 16.89 -20.19
CA GLU A 75 15.04 16.21 -20.47
C GLU A 75 14.87 14.77 -21.01
N GLY A 76 13.63 14.28 -21.12
CA GLY A 76 13.34 12.91 -21.53
C GLY A 76 13.84 11.84 -20.54
N VAL A 77 13.88 12.19 -19.25
CA VAL A 77 14.36 11.30 -18.17
C VAL A 77 13.14 10.68 -17.45
N PRO A 78 13.06 9.34 -17.35
CA PRO A 78 12.01 8.68 -16.57
C PRO A 78 12.03 9.12 -15.11
N VAL A 79 10.86 9.19 -14.50
CA VAL A 79 10.69 9.51 -13.08
C VAL A 79 10.27 8.25 -12.33
N LEU A 80 10.82 8.06 -11.13
CA LEU A 80 10.39 7.02 -10.19
C LEU A 80 10.06 7.65 -8.85
N ALA A 81 8.81 7.56 -8.42
CA ALA A 81 8.41 8.00 -7.09
C ALA A 81 8.88 6.99 -6.04
N ARG A 82 9.46 7.47 -4.93
CA ARG A 82 9.96 6.60 -3.87
C ARG A 82 9.54 7.11 -2.48
N GLY A 83 9.14 6.15 -1.65
CA GLY A 83 8.97 6.29 -0.20
C GLY A 83 10.20 5.77 0.55
N ALA A 84 10.01 4.93 1.55
CA ALA A 84 11.12 4.36 2.33
C ALA A 84 11.89 3.23 1.63
N GLY A 85 11.42 2.72 0.48
CA GLY A 85 12.09 1.62 -0.22
C GLY A 85 11.91 0.25 0.44
N THR A 86 10.74 0.00 1.04
CA THR A 86 10.40 -1.27 1.71
C THR A 86 9.71 -2.28 0.79
N SER A 87 9.65 -2.03 -0.52
CA SER A 87 9.10 -2.96 -1.50
C SER A 87 9.95 -4.23 -1.57
N GLN A 88 9.30 -5.37 -1.74
CA GLN A 88 9.93 -6.68 -1.93
C GLN A 88 9.93 -7.12 -3.40
N CYS A 89 9.44 -6.29 -4.32
CA CYS A 89 9.21 -6.63 -5.72
C CYS A 89 9.96 -5.71 -6.72
N GLY A 90 10.89 -4.87 -6.25
CA GLY A 90 11.69 -4.00 -7.12
C GLY A 90 10.96 -2.75 -7.61
N GLN A 91 9.80 -2.43 -7.04
CA GLN A 91 8.93 -1.32 -7.47
C GLN A 91 9.56 0.05 -7.16
N THR A 92 10.60 0.07 -6.33
CA THR A 92 11.24 1.32 -5.88
C THR A 92 12.64 1.53 -6.45
N VAL A 93 13.08 0.67 -7.37
CA VAL A 93 14.38 0.76 -8.06
C VAL A 93 14.19 0.92 -9.55
N GLY A 94 15.07 1.68 -10.21
CA GLY A 94 14.95 1.92 -11.65
C GLY A 94 15.98 2.91 -12.17
N ALA A 95 16.32 2.80 -13.46
CA ALA A 95 17.18 3.76 -14.15
C ALA A 95 16.40 5.06 -14.47
N ALA A 96 16.06 5.80 -13.42
CA ALA A 96 15.19 6.97 -13.45
C ALA A 96 15.73 8.08 -12.54
N LEU A 97 15.16 9.28 -12.65
CA LEU A 97 15.25 10.29 -11.60
C LEU A 97 14.33 9.84 -10.46
N VAL A 98 14.93 9.44 -9.34
CA VAL A 98 14.16 9.01 -8.15
C VAL A 98 13.71 10.24 -7.37
N ILE A 99 12.42 10.33 -7.07
CA ILE A 99 11.83 11.39 -6.23
C ILE A 99 11.49 10.78 -4.86
N ASP A 100 12.35 11.01 -3.86
CA ASP A 100 12.20 10.46 -2.51
C ASP A 100 11.43 11.42 -1.60
N THR A 101 10.18 11.05 -1.30
CA THR A 101 9.27 11.86 -0.48
C THR A 101 9.42 11.65 1.02
N SER A 102 10.21 10.65 1.47
CA SER A 102 10.20 10.17 2.85
C SER A 102 10.75 11.18 3.87
N LYS A 103 11.67 12.07 3.47
CA LYS A 103 12.39 12.96 4.38
C LYS A 103 11.60 14.22 4.79
N TYR A 104 10.99 14.91 3.83
CA TYR A 104 10.37 16.22 4.07
C TYR A 104 8.86 16.27 3.82
N LEU A 105 8.36 15.51 2.85
CA LEU A 105 6.93 15.45 2.51
C LEU A 105 6.21 14.39 3.35
N ASN A 106 6.26 14.53 4.67
CA ASN A 106 5.81 13.51 5.62
C ASN A 106 4.87 14.03 6.72
N ARG A 107 4.02 15.01 6.41
CA ARG A 107 3.07 15.62 7.34
C ARG A 107 1.66 15.04 7.25
N LEU A 108 0.97 15.04 8.40
CA LEU A 108 -0.49 15.01 8.46
C LEU A 108 -0.98 16.42 8.15
N VAL A 109 -1.58 16.60 6.97
CA VAL A 109 -2.00 17.91 6.44
C VAL A 109 -3.32 18.36 7.07
N ALA A 110 -4.28 17.44 7.21
CA ALA A 110 -5.57 17.70 7.85
C ALA A 110 -6.09 16.43 8.55
N LEU A 111 -6.83 16.62 9.63
CA LEU A 111 -7.51 15.56 10.37
C LEU A 111 -8.92 16.03 10.72
N ASP A 112 -9.92 15.22 10.36
CA ASP A 112 -11.31 15.39 10.76
C ASP A 112 -11.76 14.14 11.54
N PRO A 113 -11.69 14.19 12.88
CA PRO A 113 -12.10 13.05 13.70
C PRO A 113 -13.59 12.74 13.63
N ALA A 114 -14.44 13.75 13.39
CA ALA A 114 -15.89 13.58 13.35
C ALA A 114 -16.30 12.77 12.11
N ASN A 115 -15.72 13.10 10.96
CA ASN A 115 -15.94 12.37 9.71
C ASN A 115 -14.99 11.18 9.52
N ARG A 116 -14.02 11.00 10.43
CA ARG A 116 -12.99 9.95 10.42
C ARG A 116 -12.19 9.97 9.12
N THR A 117 -11.69 11.15 8.76
CA THR A 117 -10.86 11.33 7.57
C THR A 117 -9.56 12.05 7.90
N ALA A 118 -8.53 11.79 7.09
CA ALA A 118 -7.25 12.48 7.17
C ALA A 118 -6.71 12.77 5.78
N VAL A 119 -5.93 13.84 5.65
CA VAL A 119 -5.15 14.17 4.46
C VAL A 119 -3.68 14.13 4.82
N VAL A 120 -2.87 13.37 4.09
CA VAL A 120 -1.45 13.18 4.39
C VAL A 120 -0.58 13.46 3.17
N GLU A 121 0.64 13.90 3.43
CA GLU A 121 1.72 13.89 2.43
C GLU A 121 2.23 12.43 2.22
N PRO A 122 2.72 12.08 1.01
CA PRO A 122 3.05 10.70 0.63
C PRO A 122 4.19 10.06 1.44
N GLY A 123 5.08 10.86 2.02
CA GLY A 123 6.21 10.41 2.82
C GLY A 123 5.85 10.09 4.27
N LEU A 124 4.61 10.32 4.72
CA LEU A 124 4.23 10.04 6.11
C LEU A 124 4.23 8.53 6.37
N VAL A 125 4.99 8.11 7.38
CA VAL A 125 5.11 6.71 7.81
C VAL A 125 3.84 6.27 8.55
N LEU A 126 3.40 5.03 8.31
CA LEU A 126 2.17 4.47 8.88
C LEU A 126 2.12 4.55 10.41
N ASP A 127 3.15 4.10 11.11
CA ASP A 127 3.14 4.14 12.58
C ASP A 127 3.15 5.57 13.12
N ARG A 128 3.77 6.52 12.39
CA ARG A 128 3.72 7.94 12.75
C ARG A 128 2.30 8.49 12.58
N LEU A 129 1.60 8.15 11.51
CA LEU A 129 0.18 8.50 11.36
C LEU A 129 -0.64 7.92 12.51
N ASN A 130 -0.53 6.62 12.76
CA ASN A 130 -1.32 5.96 13.81
C ASN A 130 -1.02 6.51 15.22
N ALA A 131 0.21 6.93 15.50
CA ALA A 131 0.54 7.62 16.75
C ALA A 131 -0.20 8.97 16.88
N LEU A 132 -0.35 9.72 15.78
CA LEU A 132 -1.09 10.98 15.75
C LEU A 132 -2.62 10.78 15.86
N LEU A 133 -3.14 9.65 15.35
CA LEU A 133 -4.58 9.34 15.37
C LEU A 133 -5.06 8.76 16.71
N LYS A 134 -4.18 8.05 17.42
CA LYS A 134 -4.51 7.34 18.67
C LYS A 134 -5.16 8.23 19.75
N PRO A 135 -4.72 9.48 20.01
CA PRO A 135 -5.40 10.37 20.97
C PRO A 135 -6.87 10.66 20.64
N HIS A 136 -7.26 10.51 19.38
CA HIS A 136 -8.63 10.71 18.90
C HIS A 136 -9.45 9.42 18.88
N GLY A 137 -8.91 8.29 19.36
CA GLY A 137 -9.58 6.98 19.29
C GLY A 137 -9.68 6.43 17.87
N LEU A 138 -8.83 6.91 16.95
CA LEU A 138 -8.83 6.53 15.55
C LEU A 138 -7.50 5.86 15.15
N TRP A 139 -7.52 5.16 14.03
CA TRP A 139 -6.34 4.62 13.36
C TRP A 139 -6.61 4.47 11.86
N PHE A 140 -5.54 4.34 11.07
CA PHE A 140 -5.60 3.93 9.67
C PHE A 140 -5.41 2.40 9.60
N PRO A 141 -6.39 1.66 9.05
CA PRO A 141 -6.51 0.22 9.35
C PRO A 141 -5.69 -0.71 8.45
N VAL A 142 -4.94 -0.17 7.47
CA VAL A 142 -4.11 -0.97 6.57
C VAL A 142 -2.78 -1.27 7.25
N ASP A 143 -2.68 -2.44 7.87
CA ASP A 143 -1.60 -2.83 8.79
C ASP A 143 -0.53 -3.72 8.13
N VAL A 144 0.47 -3.09 7.51
CA VAL A 144 1.60 -3.80 6.89
C VAL A 144 2.69 -4.17 7.90
N SER A 145 3.45 -5.24 7.63
CA SER A 145 4.55 -5.72 8.50
C SER A 145 5.71 -4.73 8.64
N THR A 146 5.87 -3.82 7.67
CA THR A 146 6.90 -2.78 7.63
C THR A 146 6.39 -1.42 8.12
N SER A 147 5.34 -1.39 8.94
CA SER A 147 4.61 -0.17 9.37
C SER A 147 5.50 0.94 9.94
N ALA A 148 6.62 0.57 10.57
CA ALA A 148 7.58 1.49 11.16
C ALA A 148 8.42 2.25 10.11
N GLN A 149 8.39 1.83 8.85
CA GLN A 149 9.12 2.45 7.74
C GLN A 149 8.21 2.78 6.54
N ALA A 150 7.19 1.96 6.26
CA ALA A 150 6.33 2.11 5.09
C ALA A 150 5.64 3.48 5.08
N THR A 151 5.83 4.21 3.98
CA THR A 151 5.19 5.51 3.77
C THR A 151 3.84 5.33 3.08
N LEU A 152 2.90 6.24 3.34
CA LEU A 152 1.54 6.14 2.83
C LEU A 152 1.46 6.24 1.29
N GLY A 153 2.37 7.00 0.67
CA GLY A 153 2.52 7.05 -0.79
C GLY A 153 3.02 5.73 -1.36
N GLY A 154 4.01 5.09 -0.74
CA GLY A 154 4.45 3.75 -1.13
C GLY A 154 3.35 2.71 -0.94
N MET A 155 2.61 2.81 0.17
CA MET A 155 1.47 1.93 0.43
C MET A 155 0.40 2.07 -0.64
N ALA A 156 0.03 3.30 -1.02
CA ALA A 156 -0.94 3.58 -2.07
C ALA A 156 -0.44 3.08 -3.44
N GLY A 157 0.81 3.37 -3.79
CA GLY A 157 1.42 2.90 -5.04
C GLY A 157 1.40 1.38 -5.18
N ASN A 158 1.61 0.64 -4.09
CA ASN A 158 1.62 -0.83 -4.06
C ASN A 158 0.24 -1.48 -3.77
N ASN A 159 -0.83 -0.71 -3.63
CA ASN A 159 -2.13 -1.19 -3.12
C ASN A 159 -1.99 -2.07 -1.87
N SER A 160 -1.19 -1.62 -0.90
CA SER A 160 -0.71 -2.48 0.18
C SER A 160 -1.84 -3.15 0.95
N CYS A 161 -1.60 -4.40 1.33
CA CYS A 161 -2.52 -5.24 2.09
C CYS A 161 -1.90 -5.57 3.45
N GLY A 162 -2.73 -5.57 4.50
CA GLY A 162 -2.33 -5.91 5.86
C GLY A 162 -3.04 -7.15 6.38
N SER A 163 -2.59 -7.66 7.53
CA SER A 163 -3.16 -8.87 8.14
C SER A 163 -4.66 -8.72 8.42
N ARG A 164 -5.09 -7.49 8.74
CA ARG A 164 -6.48 -7.17 9.08
C ARG A 164 -7.36 -6.81 7.89
N SER A 165 -6.87 -6.99 6.66
CA SER A 165 -7.63 -6.61 5.47
C SER A 165 -8.95 -7.39 5.31
N ILE A 166 -9.12 -8.53 5.99
CA ILE A 166 -10.37 -9.30 5.96
C ILE A 166 -11.50 -8.48 6.60
N ALA A 167 -11.18 -7.68 7.63
CA ALA A 167 -12.14 -6.82 8.31
C ALA A 167 -12.20 -5.40 7.73
N TYR A 168 -11.07 -4.85 7.26
CA TYR A 168 -10.96 -3.43 6.91
C TYR A 168 -10.65 -3.15 5.43
N GLY A 169 -10.44 -4.18 4.61
CA GLY A 169 -9.92 -4.02 3.25
C GLY A 169 -8.44 -3.63 3.21
N ASN A 170 -7.91 -3.49 1.99
CA ASN A 170 -6.55 -3.00 1.72
C ASN A 170 -6.56 -1.49 1.36
N MET A 171 -5.46 -0.95 0.83
CA MET A 171 -5.35 0.48 0.49
C MET A 171 -6.48 0.99 -0.42
N VAL A 172 -6.85 0.25 -1.48
CA VAL A 172 -7.87 0.72 -2.44
C VAL A 172 -9.26 0.93 -1.81
N HIS A 173 -9.54 0.28 -0.68
CA HIS A 173 -10.78 0.44 0.09
C HIS A 173 -10.72 1.58 1.13
N ASN A 174 -9.51 2.06 1.46
CA ASN A 174 -9.27 3.03 2.54
C ASN A 174 -8.75 4.38 2.03
N VAL A 175 -8.54 4.54 0.71
CA VAL A 175 -8.24 5.82 0.06
C VAL A 175 -9.54 6.42 -0.49
N LEU A 176 -9.84 7.65 -0.08
CA LEU A 176 -11.01 8.42 -0.51
C LEU A 176 -10.72 9.23 -1.77
N ALA A 177 -9.54 9.81 -1.86
CA ALA A 177 -9.09 10.60 -3.00
C ALA A 177 -7.57 10.73 -3.03
N ILE A 178 -7.01 11.04 -4.19
CA ILE A 178 -5.60 11.38 -4.38
C ILE A 178 -5.53 12.68 -5.19
N ASP A 179 -4.87 13.69 -4.63
CA ASP A 179 -4.45 14.86 -5.41
C ASP A 179 -3.15 14.47 -6.11
N ALA A 180 -3.13 14.54 -7.45
CA ALA A 180 -2.12 13.91 -8.28
C ALA A 180 -1.58 14.85 -9.36
N LEU A 181 -0.28 14.75 -9.61
CA LEU A 181 0.43 15.39 -10.71
C LEU A 181 0.66 14.39 -11.83
N LEU A 182 0.17 14.67 -13.02
CA LEU A 182 0.36 13.84 -14.21
C LEU A 182 1.68 14.17 -14.93
N ALA A 183 2.09 13.30 -15.85
CA ALA A 183 3.33 13.45 -16.61
C ALA A 183 3.39 14.70 -17.50
N ASP A 184 2.24 15.26 -17.90
CA ASP A 184 2.14 16.52 -18.66
C ASP A 184 2.16 17.77 -17.76
N GLY A 185 2.33 17.58 -16.45
CA GLY A 185 2.34 18.67 -15.46
C GLY A 185 0.95 19.10 -14.98
N SER A 186 -0.13 18.49 -15.48
CA SER A 186 -1.49 18.79 -15.00
C SER A 186 -1.74 18.22 -13.61
N GLU A 187 -2.50 18.95 -12.80
CA GLU A 187 -2.86 18.55 -11.43
C GLU A 187 -4.36 18.32 -11.33
N TYR A 188 -4.75 17.14 -10.84
CA TYR A 188 -6.15 16.79 -10.65
C TYR A 188 -6.37 16.04 -9.36
N ARG A 189 -7.61 16.14 -8.86
CA ARG A 189 -8.12 15.33 -7.76
C ARG A 189 -8.84 14.11 -8.32
N PHE A 190 -8.26 12.94 -8.09
CA PHE A 190 -8.90 11.66 -8.36
C PHE A 190 -9.72 11.25 -7.13
N GLY A 191 -11.01 11.03 -7.31
CA GLY A 191 -11.97 10.81 -6.22
C GLY A 191 -13.27 10.19 -6.71
N PRO A 192 -14.36 10.26 -5.91
CA PRO A 192 -15.69 9.79 -6.30
C PRO A 192 -16.12 10.33 -7.67
N SER A 193 -16.72 9.47 -8.50
CA SER A 193 -17.15 9.85 -9.86
C SER A 193 -18.19 10.98 -9.88
N ALA A 194 -18.93 11.17 -8.80
CA ALA A 194 -19.84 12.29 -8.60
C ALA A 194 -19.15 13.67 -8.58
N GLU A 195 -17.84 13.74 -8.29
CA GLU A 195 -17.08 15.00 -8.29
C GLU A 195 -16.65 15.43 -9.71
N VAL A 196 -16.77 14.55 -10.71
CA VAL A 196 -16.24 14.77 -12.06
C VAL A 196 -16.97 15.90 -12.79
N GLU A 197 -18.29 16.00 -12.65
CA GLU A 197 -19.09 17.00 -13.38
C GLU A 197 -18.65 18.44 -13.05
N ALA A 198 -18.32 18.69 -11.79
CA ALA A 198 -17.84 19.99 -11.30
C ALA A 198 -16.36 20.26 -11.60
N ALA A 199 -15.60 19.26 -12.07
CA ALA A 199 -14.17 19.38 -12.31
C ALA A 199 -13.86 20.12 -13.64
N PRO A 200 -12.62 20.62 -13.84
CA PRO A 200 -12.24 21.31 -15.08
C PRO A 200 -12.43 20.44 -16.33
N ALA A 201 -12.74 21.08 -17.47
CA ALA A 201 -13.01 20.37 -18.74
C ALA A 201 -11.92 19.36 -19.15
N PRO A 202 -10.60 19.67 -19.06
CA PRO A 202 -9.56 18.70 -19.39
C PRO A 202 -9.58 17.43 -18.52
N TYR A 203 -9.96 17.54 -17.24
CA TYR A 203 -10.11 16.37 -16.37
C TYR A 203 -11.32 15.53 -16.77
N ARG A 204 -12.45 16.17 -17.09
CA ARG A 204 -13.64 15.45 -17.59
C ARG A 204 -13.35 14.68 -18.87
N GLU A 205 -12.57 15.26 -19.78
CA GLU A 205 -12.11 14.58 -21.00
C GLU A 205 -11.20 13.39 -20.70
N LEU A 206 -10.28 13.52 -19.72
CA LEU A 206 -9.45 12.41 -19.26
C LEU A 206 -10.31 11.27 -18.71
N VAL A 207 -11.27 11.58 -17.85
CA VAL A 207 -12.20 10.60 -17.26
C VAL A 207 -13.03 9.92 -18.35
N ALA A 208 -13.54 10.68 -19.32
CA ALA A 208 -14.28 10.11 -20.45
C ALA A 208 -13.44 9.11 -21.26
N ARG A 209 -12.13 9.36 -21.44
CA ARG A 209 -11.22 8.41 -22.09
C ARG A 209 -10.99 7.15 -21.24
N ILE A 210 -10.86 7.31 -19.92
CA ILE A 210 -10.75 6.18 -18.98
C ILE A 210 -12.03 5.32 -19.04
N HIS A 211 -13.19 5.95 -19.00
CA HIS A 211 -14.49 5.27 -19.13
C HIS A 211 -14.63 4.55 -20.47
N ALA A 212 -14.16 5.15 -21.57
CA ALA A 212 -14.16 4.51 -22.88
C ALA A 212 -13.26 3.25 -22.92
N ILE A 213 -12.13 3.25 -22.20
CA ILE A 213 -11.28 2.06 -22.05
C ILE A 213 -12.02 0.99 -21.24
N ALA A 214 -12.55 1.34 -20.06
CA ALA A 214 -13.26 0.39 -19.20
C ALA A 214 -14.48 -0.24 -19.91
N GLY A 215 -15.26 0.58 -20.64
CA GLY A 215 -16.40 0.10 -21.42
C GLY A 215 -16.01 -0.79 -22.60
N ARG A 216 -14.94 -0.43 -23.32
CA ARG A 216 -14.43 -1.25 -24.44
C ARG A 216 -13.91 -2.61 -23.96
N GLU A 217 -13.20 -2.64 -22.83
CA GLU A 217 -12.57 -3.85 -22.30
C GLU A 217 -13.45 -4.61 -21.29
N ALA A 218 -14.72 -4.22 -21.10
CA ALA A 218 -15.60 -4.77 -20.06
C ALA A 218 -15.74 -6.31 -20.11
N GLY A 219 -15.73 -6.90 -21.31
CA GLY A 219 -15.77 -8.35 -21.49
C GLY A 219 -14.49 -9.06 -21.00
N GLU A 220 -13.32 -8.50 -21.28
CA GLU A 220 -12.04 -9.05 -20.82
C GLU A 220 -11.88 -8.88 -19.31
N ILE A 221 -12.33 -7.74 -18.77
CA ILE A 221 -12.38 -7.51 -17.32
C ILE A 221 -13.25 -8.58 -16.67
N ALA A 222 -14.50 -8.75 -17.10
CA ALA A 222 -15.39 -9.75 -16.53
C ALA A 222 -14.87 -11.20 -16.68
N GLY A 223 -14.18 -11.50 -17.79
CA GLY A 223 -13.68 -12.84 -18.10
C GLY A 223 -12.36 -13.23 -17.43
N ARG A 224 -11.51 -12.27 -17.07
CA ARG A 224 -10.13 -12.54 -16.59
C ARG A 224 -9.80 -11.99 -15.22
N TRP A 225 -10.57 -11.04 -14.68
CA TRP A 225 -10.21 -10.44 -13.40
C TRP A 225 -10.39 -11.44 -12.24
N PRO A 226 -9.42 -11.59 -11.33
CA PRO A 226 -9.54 -12.50 -10.22
C PRO A 226 -10.69 -12.13 -9.27
N THR A 227 -11.51 -13.11 -8.88
CA THR A 227 -12.63 -12.92 -7.92
C THR A 227 -12.23 -13.12 -6.45
N VAL A 228 -10.93 -12.96 -6.15
CA VAL A 228 -10.39 -13.14 -4.80
C VAL A 228 -10.54 -11.86 -3.98
N LEU A 229 -10.66 -12.01 -2.65
CA LEU A 229 -10.80 -10.89 -1.72
C LEU A 229 -9.64 -9.88 -1.78
N ARG A 230 -8.43 -10.37 -2.07
CA ARG A 230 -7.19 -9.58 -2.09
C ARG A 230 -6.59 -9.64 -3.48
N HIS A 231 -6.79 -8.57 -4.24
CA HIS A 231 -6.12 -8.35 -5.52
C HIS A 231 -5.32 -7.04 -5.44
N VAL A 232 -4.02 -7.14 -5.69
CA VAL A 232 -3.05 -6.03 -5.59
C VAL A 232 -2.16 -5.94 -6.83
N GLN A 233 -2.58 -6.56 -7.94
CA GLN A 233 -1.77 -6.65 -9.15
C GLN A 233 -2.30 -5.70 -10.23
N GLY A 234 -1.41 -4.89 -10.81
CA GLY A 234 -1.76 -3.99 -11.91
C GLY A 234 -2.72 -2.86 -11.52
N TYR A 235 -3.31 -2.24 -12.53
CA TYR A 235 -4.27 -1.14 -12.36
C TYR A 235 -5.66 -1.68 -12.06
N ASN A 236 -6.35 -1.17 -11.04
CA ASN A 236 -7.71 -1.59 -10.66
C ASN A 236 -8.78 -1.06 -11.65
N LEU A 237 -8.65 -1.40 -12.93
CA LEU A 237 -9.56 -0.96 -13.99
C LEU A 237 -10.96 -1.58 -13.83
N ASP A 238 -11.06 -2.75 -13.21
CA ASP A 238 -12.32 -3.40 -12.83
C ASP A 238 -13.19 -2.56 -11.90
N MET A 239 -12.56 -1.67 -11.12
CA MET A 239 -13.25 -0.76 -10.19
C MET A 239 -13.79 0.50 -10.89
N VAL A 240 -13.49 0.70 -12.17
CA VAL A 240 -14.04 1.80 -12.97
C VAL A 240 -15.33 1.35 -13.63
N THR A 241 -16.47 1.80 -13.11
CA THR A 241 -17.80 1.44 -13.62
C THR A 241 -18.49 2.70 -14.18
N PRO A 242 -18.37 3.00 -15.49
CA PRO A 242 -18.89 4.25 -16.07
C PRO A 242 -20.37 4.52 -15.77
N ASP A 243 -21.17 3.46 -15.70
CA ASP A 243 -22.62 3.53 -15.49
C ASP A 243 -23.04 3.44 -14.01
N ALA A 244 -22.09 3.44 -13.06
CA ALA A 244 -22.36 3.33 -11.63
C ALA A 244 -21.44 4.22 -10.78
N PRO A 245 -21.80 4.51 -9.52
CA PRO A 245 -20.90 5.18 -8.60
C PRO A 245 -19.60 4.38 -8.41
N HIS A 246 -18.46 5.04 -8.65
CA HIS A 246 -17.12 4.49 -8.44
C HIS A 246 -16.17 5.59 -7.95
N ASN A 247 -14.92 5.21 -7.67
CA ASN A 247 -13.90 6.16 -7.23
C ASN A 247 -12.65 6.08 -8.11
N LEU A 248 -12.35 7.16 -8.82
CA LEU A 248 -11.22 7.24 -9.75
C LEU A 248 -9.85 7.17 -9.06
N ALA A 249 -9.78 7.48 -7.76
CA ALA A 249 -8.55 7.31 -6.98
C ALA A 249 -8.08 5.85 -6.95
N GLN A 250 -9.01 4.91 -7.07
CA GLN A 250 -8.72 3.47 -7.04
C GLN A 250 -7.87 3.01 -8.22
N LEU A 251 -7.89 3.75 -9.34
CA LEU A 251 -7.03 3.51 -10.49
C LEU A 251 -5.57 3.86 -10.17
N LEU A 252 -5.34 4.90 -9.36
CA LEU A 252 -3.99 5.32 -8.95
C LEU A 252 -3.43 4.45 -7.82
N VAL A 253 -4.29 3.90 -6.96
CA VAL A 253 -3.87 2.92 -5.96
C VAL A 253 -3.46 1.61 -6.66
N GLY A 254 -2.23 1.15 -6.46
CA GLY A 254 -1.67 -0.01 -7.18
C GLY A 254 -0.99 0.34 -8.50
N SER A 255 -0.97 1.62 -8.91
CA SER A 255 -0.31 2.04 -10.14
C SER A 255 1.21 2.09 -10.05
N GLU A 256 1.79 1.87 -8.87
CA GLU A 256 3.24 1.94 -8.66
C GLU A 256 3.88 3.28 -9.10
N GLY A 257 3.08 4.35 -9.15
CA GLY A 257 3.51 5.68 -9.57
C GLY A 257 3.69 5.86 -11.09
N THR A 258 3.26 4.90 -11.91
CA THR A 258 3.41 4.96 -13.37
C THR A 258 2.37 5.86 -14.05
N LEU A 259 1.23 6.10 -13.41
CA LEU A 259 0.14 6.93 -13.96
C LEU A 259 0.21 8.38 -13.49
N ALA A 260 0.65 8.61 -12.25
CA ALA A 260 0.73 9.93 -11.64
C ALA A 260 1.62 9.91 -10.39
N TRP A 261 2.15 11.09 -10.03
CA TRP A 261 2.77 11.30 -8.73
C TRP A 261 1.72 11.77 -7.71
N SER A 262 1.62 11.11 -6.57
CA SER A 262 0.67 11.47 -5.50
C SER A 262 1.19 12.63 -4.65
N GLN A 263 0.51 13.79 -4.71
CA GLN A 263 0.80 14.95 -3.88
C GLN A 263 0.23 14.79 -2.47
N ARG A 264 -1.04 14.39 -2.38
CA ARG A 264 -1.76 14.21 -1.13
C ARG A 264 -2.69 13.01 -1.24
N ILE A 265 -2.82 12.29 -0.12
CA ILE A 265 -3.65 11.10 -0.03
C ILE A 265 -4.71 11.34 1.02
N HIS A 266 -5.97 11.23 0.61
CA HIS A 266 -7.14 11.42 1.47
C HIS A 266 -7.58 10.04 1.94
N LEU A 267 -7.58 9.84 3.25
CA LEU A 267 -7.74 8.53 3.89
C LEU A 267 -9.05 8.45 4.64
N LYS A 268 -9.67 7.28 4.59
CA LYS A 268 -10.71 6.85 5.51
C LYS A 268 -10.07 6.24 6.76
N LEU A 269 -10.47 6.70 7.93
CA LEU A 269 -10.00 6.21 9.22
C LEU A 269 -11.03 5.27 9.85
N SER A 270 -10.56 4.42 10.75
CA SER A 270 -11.39 3.51 11.52
C SER A 270 -11.32 3.83 13.01
N PRO A 271 -12.38 3.55 13.79
CA PRO A 271 -12.29 3.51 15.25
C PRO A 271 -11.24 2.49 15.70
N LEU A 272 -10.46 2.86 16.71
CA LEU A 272 -9.49 1.95 17.32
C LEU A 272 -10.23 0.90 18.17
N PRO A 273 -10.09 -0.41 17.87
CA PRO A 273 -10.79 -1.44 18.64
C PRO A 273 -10.38 -1.44 20.11
N ALA A 274 -11.34 -1.47 21.03
CA ALA A 274 -11.07 -1.45 22.47
C ALA A 274 -10.54 -2.79 23.01
N HIS A 275 -10.96 -3.91 22.42
CA HIS A 275 -10.61 -5.25 22.88
C HIS A 275 -10.15 -6.13 21.73
N LYS A 276 -9.17 -6.99 22.03
CA LYS A 276 -8.64 -8.01 21.14
C LYS A 276 -8.60 -9.36 21.85
N ALA A 277 -8.87 -10.43 21.12
CA ALA A 277 -8.70 -11.81 21.55
C ALA A 277 -7.94 -12.57 20.45
N LEU A 278 -7.01 -13.45 20.83
CA LEU A 278 -6.17 -14.18 19.90
C LEU A 278 -6.30 -15.68 20.18
N GLY A 279 -6.67 -16.46 19.18
CA GLY A 279 -6.58 -17.92 19.22
C GLY A 279 -5.37 -18.40 18.43
N VAL A 280 -4.58 -19.31 19.00
CA VAL A 280 -3.46 -19.98 18.33
C VAL A 280 -3.83 -21.43 18.07
N CYS A 281 -4.31 -21.73 16.87
CA CYS A 281 -4.75 -23.06 16.46
C CYS A 281 -3.56 -23.90 15.99
N HIS A 282 -3.29 -25.03 16.65
CA HIS A 282 -2.19 -25.93 16.34
C HIS A 282 -2.61 -27.04 15.37
N PHE A 283 -1.73 -27.35 14.41
CA PHE A 283 -1.97 -28.40 13.42
C PHE A 283 -0.79 -29.35 13.30
N ASP A 284 -1.09 -30.65 13.20
CA ASP A 284 -0.09 -31.71 12.97
C ASP A 284 0.34 -31.81 11.50
N SER A 285 -0.33 -31.08 10.60
CA SER A 285 0.06 -30.99 9.19
C SER A 285 -0.17 -29.58 8.63
N PHE A 286 0.65 -29.18 7.68
CA PHE A 286 0.45 -27.94 6.93
C PHE A 286 -0.86 -27.98 6.13
N SER A 287 -1.19 -29.14 5.54
CA SER A 287 -2.42 -29.31 4.74
C SER A 287 -3.69 -29.06 5.55
N SER A 288 -3.78 -29.58 6.78
CA SER A 288 -4.95 -29.33 7.64
C SER A 288 -5.07 -27.85 8.01
N ALA A 289 -3.94 -27.18 8.27
CA ALA A 289 -3.93 -25.73 8.53
C ALA A 289 -4.43 -24.93 7.32
N MET A 290 -4.17 -25.37 6.10
CA MET A 290 -4.66 -24.70 4.88
C MET A 290 -6.15 -24.93 4.59
N GLN A 291 -6.76 -25.97 5.15
CA GLN A 291 -8.18 -26.26 4.95
C GLN A 291 -9.08 -25.50 5.93
N ALA A 292 -8.60 -25.19 7.14
CA ALA A 292 -9.38 -24.54 8.19
C ALA A 292 -9.84 -23.08 7.88
N PRO A 293 -9.07 -22.21 7.19
CA PRO A 293 -9.42 -20.81 7.00
C PRO A 293 -10.81 -20.58 6.40
N GLN A 294 -11.24 -21.39 5.42
CA GLN A 294 -12.56 -21.27 4.79
C GLN A 294 -13.75 -21.42 5.77
N HIS A 295 -13.51 -22.08 6.90
CA HIS A 295 -14.46 -22.22 8.00
C HIS A 295 -14.28 -21.11 9.03
N ILE A 296 -13.02 -20.84 9.42
CA ILE A 296 -12.68 -19.82 10.44
C ILE A 296 -13.17 -18.42 10.03
N VAL A 297 -13.05 -18.05 8.76
CA VAL A 297 -13.48 -16.72 8.27
C VAL A 297 -14.98 -16.47 8.50
N ARG A 298 -15.80 -17.53 8.63
CA ARG A 298 -17.24 -17.42 8.93
C ARG A 298 -17.51 -16.96 10.36
N LEU A 299 -16.51 -16.96 11.24
CA LEU A 299 -16.57 -16.39 12.60
C LEU A 299 -16.29 -14.88 12.61
N CYS A 300 -16.05 -14.28 11.44
CA CYS A 300 -15.70 -12.87 11.26
C CYS A 300 -14.50 -12.44 12.14
N PRO A 301 -13.33 -13.09 11.98
CA PRO A 301 -12.08 -12.63 12.59
C PRO A 301 -11.61 -11.31 11.96
N ALA A 302 -10.81 -10.58 12.72
CA ALA A 302 -10.07 -9.43 12.22
C ALA A 302 -8.89 -9.88 11.34
N ALA A 303 -8.18 -10.96 11.73
CA ALA A 303 -7.05 -11.51 10.99
C ALA A 303 -6.97 -13.04 11.12
N VAL A 304 -6.42 -13.70 10.10
CA VAL A 304 -6.07 -15.12 10.10
C VAL A 304 -4.71 -15.26 9.41
N GLU A 305 -3.67 -15.57 10.19
CA GLU A 305 -2.29 -15.64 9.71
C GLU A 305 -1.71 -17.04 9.94
N LEU A 306 -1.01 -17.58 8.94
CA LEU A 306 -0.36 -18.88 8.99
C LEU A 306 1.11 -18.74 9.35
N VAL A 307 1.58 -19.57 10.28
CA VAL A 307 3.01 -19.71 10.58
C VAL A 307 3.37 -21.19 10.47
N ASP A 308 4.37 -21.49 9.65
CA ASP A 308 4.81 -22.88 9.40
C ASP A 308 5.88 -23.35 10.40
N ALA A 309 6.20 -24.64 10.36
CA ALA A 309 7.25 -25.23 11.19
C ALA A 309 8.61 -24.53 11.02
N THR A 310 8.92 -24.02 9.83
CA THR A 310 10.17 -23.33 9.53
C THR A 310 10.28 -22.05 10.36
N MET A 311 9.28 -21.18 10.29
CA MET A 311 9.23 -19.93 11.06
C MET A 311 9.19 -20.21 12.56
N ILE A 312 8.46 -21.24 13.00
CA ILE A 312 8.43 -21.65 14.42
C ILE A 312 9.83 -22.05 14.89
N GLY A 313 10.54 -22.87 14.11
CA GLY A 313 11.91 -23.29 14.41
C GLY A 313 12.87 -22.09 14.51
N LEU A 314 12.80 -21.17 13.55
CA LEU A 314 13.59 -19.94 13.56
C LEU A 314 13.29 -19.05 14.79
N ALA A 315 12.00 -18.91 15.14
CA ALA A 315 11.58 -18.13 16.30
C ALA A 315 12.08 -18.75 17.63
N ARG A 316 12.07 -20.08 17.76
CA ARG A 316 12.62 -20.79 18.94
C ARG A 316 14.14 -20.69 19.04
N ALA A 317 14.82 -20.73 17.90
CA ALA A 317 16.26 -20.58 17.84
C ALA A 317 16.72 -19.16 18.23
N ASN A 318 15.88 -18.14 17.98
CA ASN A 318 16.17 -16.76 18.30
C ASN A 318 15.87 -16.43 19.78
N PRO A 319 16.87 -16.05 20.61
CA PRO A 319 16.66 -15.73 22.03
C PRO A 319 15.64 -14.62 22.29
N VAL A 320 15.48 -13.68 21.36
CA VAL A 320 14.53 -12.56 21.49
C VAL A 320 13.08 -13.05 21.38
N PHE A 321 12.81 -14.05 20.53
CA PHE A 321 11.45 -14.54 20.27
C PHE A 321 11.07 -15.75 21.11
N ARG A 322 12.05 -16.57 21.53
CA ARG A 322 11.82 -17.81 22.28
C ARG A 322 10.82 -17.68 23.44
N PRO A 323 10.90 -16.67 24.35
CA PRO A 323 9.96 -16.57 25.46
C PRO A 323 8.49 -16.40 25.02
N VAL A 324 8.26 -15.65 23.95
CA VAL A 324 6.93 -15.45 23.38
C VAL A 324 6.47 -16.73 22.69
N THR A 325 7.35 -17.37 21.94
CA THR A 325 7.05 -18.62 21.24
C THR A 325 6.68 -19.74 22.21
N GLU A 326 7.43 -19.94 23.30
CA GLU A 326 7.16 -20.98 24.31
C GLU A 326 5.89 -20.72 25.12
N LYS A 327 5.45 -19.47 25.22
CA LYS A 327 4.19 -19.11 25.88
C LYS A 327 2.98 -19.62 25.10
N PHE A 328 2.99 -19.47 23.78
CA PHE A 328 1.81 -19.70 22.94
C PHE A 328 1.88 -20.99 22.10
N ILE A 329 3.07 -21.50 21.81
CA ILE A 329 3.26 -22.71 20.99
C ILE A 329 3.54 -23.91 21.90
N ARG A 330 2.63 -24.89 21.88
CA ARG A 330 2.73 -26.14 22.64
C ARG A 330 3.13 -27.30 21.73
N GLY A 331 4.05 -28.15 22.20
CA GLY A 331 4.52 -29.31 21.43
C GLY A 331 5.28 -28.92 20.16
N GLU A 332 5.17 -29.72 19.11
CA GLU A 332 5.89 -29.55 17.83
C GLU A 332 4.92 -29.46 16.65
N PRO A 333 4.02 -28.44 16.60
CA PRO A 333 3.05 -28.32 15.52
C PRO A 333 3.77 -28.11 14.18
N LYS A 334 3.19 -28.66 13.10
CA LYS A 334 3.71 -28.44 11.74
C LYS A 334 3.26 -27.13 11.13
N ALA A 335 2.18 -26.56 11.65
CA ALA A 335 1.72 -25.22 11.35
C ALA A 335 0.82 -24.71 12.49
N ILE A 336 0.71 -23.39 12.60
CA ILE A 336 -0.29 -22.72 13.44
C ILE A 336 -1.07 -21.69 12.63
N LEU A 337 -2.33 -21.47 13.01
CA LEU A 337 -3.10 -20.31 12.60
C LEU A 337 -3.27 -19.35 13.77
N LEU A 338 -2.89 -18.09 13.58
CA LEU A 338 -3.15 -16.98 14.48
C LEU A 338 -4.47 -16.33 14.07
N VAL A 339 -5.50 -16.46 14.90
CA VAL A 339 -6.84 -15.94 14.63
C VAL A 339 -7.15 -14.80 15.60
N GLU A 340 -7.14 -13.57 15.11
CA GLU A 340 -7.46 -12.39 15.91
C GLU A 340 -8.95 -12.03 15.78
N PHE A 341 -9.61 -11.77 16.90
CA PHE A 341 -10.90 -11.09 16.97
C PHE A 341 -10.71 -9.73 17.63
N ALA A 342 -11.33 -8.68 17.08
CA ALA A 342 -11.22 -7.33 17.61
C ALA A 342 -12.57 -6.60 17.55
N GLY A 343 -12.84 -5.76 18.55
CA GLY A 343 -14.03 -4.90 18.60
C GLY A 343 -14.23 -4.24 19.96
N ASP A 344 -15.39 -3.60 20.12
CA ASP A 344 -15.66 -2.72 21.27
C ASP A 344 -16.18 -3.46 22.51
N ALA A 345 -16.74 -4.66 22.33
CA ALA A 345 -17.27 -5.48 23.43
C ALA A 345 -16.35 -6.66 23.73
N ARG A 346 -15.78 -6.70 24.95
CA ARG A 346 -14.89 -7.78 25.42
C ARG A 346 -15.56 -9.14 25.38
N GLU A 347 -16.77 -9.24 25.92
CA GLU A 347 -17.56 -10.47 25.95
C GLU A 347 -17.80 -11.05 24.55
N ALA A 348 -18.05 -10.19 23.56
CA ALA A 348 -18.25 -10.62 22.18
C ALA A 348 -16.98 -11.26 21.59
N GLN A 349 -15.78 -10.69 21.87
CA GLN A 349 -14.53 -11.27 21.39
C GLN A 349 -14.22 -12.60 22.10
N ALA A 350 -14.48 -12.68 23.41
CA ALA A 350 -14.34 -13.92 24.17
C ALA A 350 -15.29 -15.02 23.65
N GLN A 351 -16.53 -14.68 23.31
CA GLN A 351 -17.49 -15.64 22.76
C GLN A 351 -17.06 -16.14 21.36
N LYS A 352 -16.48 -15.27 20.53
CA LYS A 352 -15.91 -15.69 19.24
C LYS A 352 -14.72 -16.64 19.42
N LEU A 353 -13.89 -16.41 20.43
CA LEU A 353 -12.78 -17.30 20.76
C LEU A 353 -13.26 -18.69 21.19
N LYS A 354 -14.30 -18.77 22.03
CA LYS A 354 -14.95 -20.06 22.38
C LYS A 354 -15.50 -20.79 21.15
N ARG A 355 -16.17 -20.06 20.25
CA ARG A 355 -16.67 -20.62 18.99
C ARG A 355 -15.56 -21.10 18.06
N LEU A 356 -14.38 -20.47 18.11
CA LEU A 356 -13.20 -20.96 17.40
C LEU A 356 -12.74 -22.30 17.98
N THR A 357 -12.69 -22.43 19.30
CA THR A 357 -12.35 -23.69 19.98
C THR A 357 -13.33 -24.82 19.62
N GLU A 358 -14.64 -24.54 19.63
CA GLU A 358 -15.68 -25.47 19.18
C GLU A 358 -15.49 -25.87 17.72
N LEU A 359 -15.30 -24.89 16.83
CA LEU A 359 -15.07 -25.14 15.40
C LEU A 359 -13.83 -26.00 15.16
N MET A 360 -12.73 -25.73 15.85
CA MET A 360 -11.51 -26.52 15.70
C MET A 360 -11.71 -27.97 16.15
N ALA A 361 -12.51 -28.21 17.20
CA ALA A 361 -12.90 -29.56 17.61
C ALA A 361 -13.75 -30.25 16.54
N ASP A 362 -14.74 -29.56 15.96
CA ASP A 362 -15.60 -30.08 14.88
C ASP A 362 -14.80 -30.43 13.62
N LEU A 363 -13.71 -29.71 13.36
CA LEU A 363 -12.77 -29.99 12.26
C LEU A 363 -11.78 -31.12 12.57
N GLY A 364 -11.88 -31.79 13.73
CA GLY A 364 -11.02 -32.90 14.11
C GLY A 364 -9.74 -32.50 14.84
N HIS A 365 -9.66 -31.28 15.37
CA HIS A 365 -8.52 -30.75 16.12
C HIS A 365 -8.92 -30.34 17.56
N PRO A 366 -9.45 -31.25 18.40
CA PRO A 366 -9.86 -30.93 19.75
C PRO A 366 -8.66 -30.50 20.62
N GLY A 367 -8.85 -29.46 21.44
CA GLY A 367 -7.80 -28.94 22.33
C GLY A 367 -6.62 -28.27 21.62
N SER A 368 -6.74 -27.97 20.32
CA SER A 368 -5.67 -27.37 19.51
C SER A 368 -5.54 -25.84 19.65
N VAL A 369 -6.51 -25.18 20.27
CA VAL A 369 -6.55 -23.72 20.41
C VAL A 369 -5.95 -23.29 21.75
N ILE A 370 -4.93 -22.43 21.70
CA ILE A 370 -4.42 -21.71 22.87
C ILE A 370 -4.98 -20.29 22.84
N GLU A 371 -5.62 -19.89 23.94
CA GLU A 371 -6.32 -18.61 24.13
C GLU A 371 -5.45 -17.51 24.78
#